data_AF-A0A6P8H9Q1-F1
#
_entry.id   AF-A0A6P8H9Q1-F1
#
_cell.length_a   1.000
_cell.length_b   1.000
_cell.length_c   1.000
_cell.angle_alpha   90.00
_cell.angle_beta   90.00
_cell.angle_gamma   90.00
#
_symmetry.space_group_name_H-M   'P 1'
#
loop_
_entity.id
_entity.type
_entity.pdbx_description
1 polymer ?
#
loop_
_entity_poly.entity_id
_entity_poly.type
_entity_poly.pdbx_seq_one_letter_code
_entity_poly.pdbx_strand_id
1 'polypeptide(L)'
;MVFSIYSEQMVSNRHQRRLLLFIIIIVIVFTATWYLRSSNTNYMNLYASVRSSSNLGQNSLVIDSFDHRIGVEKEWFIKTCLQADDSDKLSIENLFGTIKNLRLAKDSTCKQVYKLFHSIYELKTSTSNVYINNVFAKKVLRWFNGNKHLLEETKTQHLMFVNNRYTQESTVFNPLRAKRPGAGGGGGPEVKKAVDEMIAKSSKDCDFCNFRNMTAKDPFGSIESKYAVSVSNTFKIEKFHGLILWKHHNPMEFNEEQFLDLMDVAQKWFVKAHNADKEYSYPHIYWDVLSKASASQPHPHLHVNLASGQYYAKWARLHEAAISYSRNHQGANYFTHLVKVHSLLGLTVHFGEATAMAYVTPQASHEVMLISKRPGNDIFRLLFYTMRAYIDDMGLYAMSAGMVFPKMIPKPENGDLPMIMRVVYRGALTSSRADISSIELFGTPNVNVDPYSVVKSIRRTMAKHNAVES
;
A
#
# COMPACT_ATOMS: atom_id res chain seq x y z
N MET A 1 28.84 -3.49 93.02
CA MET A 1 29.32 -4.64 92.23
C MET A 1 28.13 -5.16 91.44
N VAL A 2 27.92 -4.71 90.19
CA VAL A 2 27.11 -5.30 89.08
C VAL A 2 27.11 -4.24 87.97
N PHE A 3 28.06 -4.34 87.04
CA PHE A 3 28.04 -3.71 85.72
C PHE A 3 29.02 -4.51 84.86
N SER A 4 28.60 -5.68 84.34
CA SER A 4 29.38 -6.41 83.33
C SER A 4 28.62 -7.61 82.74
N ILE A 5 27.43 -7.44 82.14
CA ILE A 5 26.88 -8.48 81.23
C ILE A 5 25.93 -7.83 80.21
N TYR A 6 26.41 -7.08 79.20
CA TYR A 6 25.58 -6.76 78.01
C TYR A 6 26.42 -6.35 76.77
N SER A 7 27.64 -6.89 76.62
CA SER A 7 28.53 -6.52 75.50
C SER A 7 28.85 -7.65 74.51
N GLU A 8 28.59 -8.93 74.84
CA GLU A 8 29.06 -10.03 73.98
C GLU A 8 28.01 -10.59 73.00
N GLN A 9 26.73 -10.24 73.10
CA GLN A 9 25.70 -10.80 72.21
C GLN A 9 25.44 -10.01 70.91
N MET A 10 26.00 -8.80 70.72
CA MET A 10 25.76 -8.01 69.50
C MET A 10 26.77 -8.22 68.37
N VAL A 11 27.92 -8.87 68.62
CA VAL A 11 28.97 -9.08 67.59
C VAL A 11 28.68 -10.33 66.74
N SER A 12 28.04 -11.35 67.31
CA SER A 12 27.69 -12.61 66.62
C SER A 12 26.65 -12.45 65.49
N ASN A 13 25.71 -11.51 65.65
CA ASN A 13 24.59 -11.34 64.70
C ASN A 13 24.98 -10.59 63.41
N ARG A 14 26.06 -9.79 63.42
CA ARG A 14 26.55 -9.08 62.21
C ARG A 14 27.26 -10.02 61.23
N HIS A 15 28.03 -10.99 61.72
CA HIS A 15 28.68 -11.98 60.86
C HIS A 15 27.68 -12.95 60.24
N GLN A 16 26.67 -13.39 61.01
CA GLN A 16 25.59 -14.22 60.47
C GLN A 16 24.75 -13.48 59.42
N ARG A 17 24.43 -12.19 59.61
CA ARG A 17 23.73 -11.39 58.59
C ARG A 17 24.55 -11.18 57.32
N ARG A 18 25.87 -10.97 57.44
CA ARG A 18 26.77 -10.84 56.27
C ARG A 18 26.90 -12.15 55.51
N LEU A 19 26.98 -13.28 56.21
CA LEU A 19 27.00 -14.61 55.60
C LEU A 19 25.68 -14.90 54.87
N LEU A 20 24.54 -14.57 55.49
CA LEU A 20 23.22 -14.75 54.88
C LEU A 20 23.06 -13.89 53.61
N LEU A 21 23.47 -12.62 53.65
CA LEU A 21 23.48 -11.74 52.48
C LEU A 21 24.38 -12.26 51.36
N PHE A 22 25.55 -12.80 51.71
CA PHE A 22 26.47 -13.37 50.72
C PHE A 22 25.88 -14.61 50.04
N ILE A 23 25.23 -15.50 50.81
CA ILE A 23 24.53 -16.68 50.28
C ILE A 23 23.38 -16.25 49.37
N ILE A 24 22.59 -15.24 49.76
CA ILE A 24 21.49 -14.71 48.94
C ILE A 24 22.02 -14.15 47.61
N ILE A 25 23.13 -13.40 47.62
CA ILE A 25 23.75 -12.87 46.40
C ILE A 25 24.21 -14.01 45.49
N ILE A 26 24.84 -15.06 46.03
CA ILE A 26 25.27 -16.23 45.24
C ILE A 26 24.05 -16.91 44.60
N VAL A 27 22.97 -17.11 45.35
CA VAL A 27 21.73 -17.72 44.82
C VAL A 27 21.11 -16.85 43.71
N ILE A 28 21.08 -15.53 43.87
CA ILE A 28 20.59 -14.60 42.84
C ILE A 28 21.46 -14.66 41.58
N VAL A 29 22.78 -14.63 41.72
CA VAL A 29 23.69 -14.72 40.57
C VAL A 29 23.58 -16.07 39.88
N PHE A 30 23.46 -17.16 40.62
CA PHE A 30 23.32 -18.51 40.06
C PHE A 30 21.98 -18.71 39.36
N THR A 31 20.88 -18.20 39.95
CA THR A 31 19.55 -18.25 39.32
C THR A 31 19.46 -17.35 38.10
N ALA A 32 20.05 -16.15 38.14
CA ALA A 32 20.11 -15.25 36.99
C ALA A 32 20.96 -15.83 35.85
N THR A 33 22.13 -16.40 36.15
CA THR A 33 22.99 -17.05 35.14
C THR A 33 22.35 -18.32 34.59
N TRP A 34 21.68 -19.13 35.42
CA TRP A 34 20.91 -20.28 34.96
C TRP A 34 19.72 -19.88 34.08
N TYR A 35 18.98 -18.83 34.44
CA TYR A 35 17.88 -18.29 33.64
C TYR A 35 18.36 -17.71 32.31
N LEU A 36 19.44 -16.92 32.32
CA LEU A 36 20.06 -16.38 31.11
C LEU A 36 20.59 -17.49 30.20
N ARG A 37 21.21 -18.53 30.77
CA ARG A 37 21.69 -19.70 30.00
C ARG A 37 20.54 -20.51 29.43
N SER A 38 19.51 -20.81 30.22
CA SER A 38 18.28 -21.52 29.78
C SER A 38 17.51 -20.76 28.70
N SER A 39 17.39 -19.44 28.83
CA SER A 39 16.75 -18.59 27.82
C SER A 39 17.53 -18.59 26.50
N ASN A 40 18.86 -18.55 26.52
CA ASN A 40 19.69 -18.64 25.31
C ASN A 40 19.59 -20.01 24.63
N THR A 41 19.52 -21.12 25.38
CA THR A 41 19.34 -22.46 24.79
C THR A 41 17.96 -22.62 24.16
N ASN A 42 16.92 -22.03 24.76
CA ASN A 42 15.57 -22.05 24.19
C ASN A 42 15.43 -21.14 22.96
N TYR A 43 16.09 -19.97 22.93
CA TYR A 43 16.13 -19.11 21.74
C TYR A 43 16.90 -19.76 20.57
N MET A 44 18.03 -20.41 20.84
CA MET A 44 18.78 -21.18 19.84
C MET A 44 17.99 -22.38 19.31
N ASN A 45 17.28 -23.11 20.17
CA ASN A 45 16.45 -24.25 19.76
C ASN A 45 15.19 -23.84 19.00
N LEU A 46 14.60 -22.67 19.30
CA LEU A 46 13.49 -22.11 18.52
C LEU A 46 13.96 -21.66 17.12
N TYR A 47 15.15 -21.05 17.03
CA TYR A 47 15.78 -20.74 15.73
C TYR A 47 16.17 -22.00 14.95
N ALA A 48 16.63 -23.05 15.63
CA ALA A 48 16.98 -24.32 15.02
C ALA A 48 15.74 -25.12 14.55
N SER A 49 14.62 -25.07 15.26
CA SER A 49 13.37 -25.76 14.85
C SER A 49 12.64 -25.04 13.72
N VAL A 50 12.76 -23.70 13.63
CA VAL A 50 12.36 -22.93 12.45
C VAL A 50 13.25 -23.27 11.24
N ARG A 51 14.53 -23.57 11.45
CA ARG A 51 15.44 -24.06 10.39
C ARG A 51 15.21 -25.54 10.02
N SER A 52 14.77 -26.39 10.95
CA SER A 52 14.54 -27.81 10.66
C SER A 52 13.20 -28.06 9.97
N SER A 53 12.23 -27.17 10.13
CA SER A 53 10.97 -27.18 9.36
C SER A 53 11.12 -26.63 7.93
N SER A 54 12.25 -25.98 7.61
CA SER A 54 12.63 -25.59 6.24
C SER A 54 13.39 -26.66 5.45
N ASN A 55 13.58 -27.87 6.00
CA ASN A 55 14.23 -29.00 5.29
C ASN A 55 13.22 -29.94 4.58
N LEU A 56 12.04 -29.43 4.21
CA LEU A 56 11.27 -30.00 3.11
C LEU A 56 12.01 -29.63 1.82
N GLY A 57 12.61 -30.63 1.17
CA GLY A 57 13.52 -30.50 0.02
C GLY A 57 13.28 -29.26 -0.85
N GLN A 58 14.13 -28.25 -0.67
CA GLN A 58 14.23 -27.12 -1.57
C GLN A 58 14.86 -27.60 -2.89
N ASN A 59 14.05 -28.16 -3.77
CA ASN A 59 14.26 -27.83 -5.18
C ASN A 59 14.08 -26.32 -5.26
N SER A 60 15.15 -25.57 -5.54
CA SER A 60 15.08 -24.12 -5.72
C SER A 60 14.02 -23.83 -6.77
N LEU A 61 12.85 -23.34 -6.35
CA LEU A 61 11.79 -22.99 -7.28
C LEU A 61 12.31 -21.84 -8.14
N VAL A 62 12.57 -22.11 -9.41
CA VAL A 62 12.88 -21.05 -10.38
C VAL A 62 11.57 -20.33 -10.69
N ILE A 63 11.48 -19.06 -10.32
CA ILE A 63 10.33 -18.20 -10.61
C ILE A 63 10.58 -17.51 -11.95
N ASP A 64 9.58 -17.54 -12.83
CA ASP A 64 9.64 -16.85 -14.12
C ASP A 64 9.90 -15.35 -13.94
N SER A 65 10.59 -14.73 -14.89
CA SER A 65 10.79 -13.29 -14.86
C SER A 65 9.46 -12.56 -15.05
N PHE A 66 9.29 -11.41 -14.39
CA PHE A 66 8.13 -10.54 -14.61
C PHE A 66 8.03 -10.12 -16.08
N ASP A 67 6.83 -10.23 -16.65
CA ASP A 67 6.47 -9.85 -18.02
C ASP A 67 5.07 -9.21 -18.02
N HIS A 68 4.95 -7.97 -18.48
CA HIS A 68 3.66 -7.28 -18.54
C HIS A 68 2.89 -7.57 -19.84
N ARG A 69 3.49 -8.23 -20.84
CA ARG A 69 2.92 -8.33 -22.19
C ARG A 69 1.66 -9.18 -22.23
N ILE A 70 0.70 -8.71 -23.02
CA ILE A 70 -0.57 -9.40 -23.28
C ILE A 70 -0.47 -10.09 -24.63
N GLY A 71 -0.48 -11.43 -24.62
CA GLY A 71 -0.39 -12.26 -25.83
C GLY A 71 -1.70 -12.36 -26.62
N VAL A 72 -2.61 -11.40 -26.44
CA VAL A 72 -3.95 -11.38 -27.05
C VAL A 72 -4.26 -9.94 -27.46
N GLU A 73 -4.83 -9.77 -28.66
CA GLU A 73 -5.26 -8.47 -29.16
C GLU A 73 -6.45 -7.95 -28.32
N LYS A 74 -6.34 -6.70 -27.85
CA LYS A 74 -7.22 -6.12 -26.83
C LYS A 74 -8.64 -5.87 -27.36
N GLU A 75 -8.78 -5.34 -28.56
CA GLU A 75 -10.08 -5.04 -29.18
C GLU A 75 -10.88 -6.33 -29.43
N TRP A 76 -10.22 -7.35 -29.99
CA TRP A 76 -10.78 -8.68 -30.18
C TRP A 76 -11.23 -9.28 -28.86
N PHE A 77 -10.42 -9.17 -27.80
CA PHE A 77 -10.76 -9.74 -26.50
C PHE A 77 -11.98 -9.04 -25.87
N ILE A 78 -12.02 -7.72 -25.91
CA ILE A 78 -13.16 -6.93 -25.40
C ILE A 78 -14.45 -7.32 -26.12
N LYS A 79 -14.41 -7.37 -27.46
CA LYS A 79 -15.60 -7.69 -28.26
C LYS A 79 -16.03 -9.15 -28.12
N THR A 80 -15.08 -10.07 -28.14
CA THR A 80 -15.36 -11.52 -28.20
C THR A 80 -15.61 -12.11 -26.82
N CYS A 81 -14.73 -11.81 -25.86
CA CYS A 81 -14.74 -12.44 -24.54
C CYS A 81 -15.51 -11.62 -23.50
N LEU A 82 -15.41 -10.29 -23.54
CA LEU A 82 -16.14 -9.41 -22.61
C LEU A 82 -17.54 -9.01 -23.11
N GLN A 83 -17.82 -9.23 -24.40
CA GLN A 83 -19.09 -8.88 -25.06
C GLN A 83 -19.45 -7.40 -24.90
N ALA A 84 -18.43 -6.54 -24.94
CA ALA A 84 -18.59 -5.09 -24.92
C ALA A 84 -18.14 -4.49 -26.25
N ASP A 85 -18.77 -3.40 -26.67
CA ASP A 85 -18.39 -2.68 -27.89
C ASP A 85 -17.01 -2.01 -27.74
N ASP A 86 -16.73 -1.49 -26.55
CA ASP A 86 -15.47 -0.85 -26.20
C ASP A 86 -15.15 -1.02 -24.69
N SER A 87 -13.91 -0.70 -24.31
CA SER A 87 -13.48 -0.74 -22.89
C SER A 87 -14.15 0.31 -22.00
N ASP A 88 -14.74 1.35 -22.59
CA ASP A 88 -15.40 2.45 -21.89
C ASP A 88 -16.82 2.08 -21.40
N LYS A 89 -17.42 1.01 -21.92
CA LYS A 89 -18.69 0.44 -21.44
C LYS A 89 -18.54 -0.56 -20.29
N LEU A 90 -17.31 -0.93 -19.93
CA LEU A 90 -17.08 -1.86 -18.84
C LEU A 90 -17.34 -1.20 -17.48
N SER A 91 -17.89 -1.98 -16.56
CA SER A 91 -18.21 -1.53 -15.20
C SER A 91 -18.08 -2.67 -14.21
N ILE A 92 -17.71 -2.34 -12.97
CA ILE A 92 -17.62 -3.32 -11.87
C ILE A 92 -18.95 -4.00 -11.58
N GLU A 93 -20.08 -3.34 -11.85
CA GLU A 93 -21.42 -3.92 -11.67
C GLU A 93 -21.60 -5.20 -12.51
N ASN A 94 -20.97 -5.24 -13.69
CA ASN A 94 -21.10 -6.33 -14.65
C ASN A 94 -20.04 -7.42 -14.48
N LEU A 95 -19.03 -7.22 -13.62
CA LEU A 95 -17.88 -8.12 -13.49
C LEU A 95 -18.30 -9.57 -13.22
N PHE A 96 -19.31 -9.80 -12.37
CA PHE A 96 -19.80 -11.15 -12.11
C PHE A 96 -20.37 -11.83 -13.35
N GLY A 97 -21.18 -11.11 -14.12
CA GLY A 97 -21.71 -11.60 -15.40
C GLY A 97 -20.58 -11.92 -16.37
N THR A 98 -19.60 -11.01 -16.49
CA THR A 98 -18.42 -11.19 -17.32
C THR A 98 -17.63 -12.45 -16.95
N ILE A 99 -17.27 -12.64 -15.68
CA ILE A 99 -16.51 -13.82 -15.24
C ILE A 99 -17.31 -15.12 -15.47
N LYS A 100 -18.64 -15.09 -15.25
CA LYS A 100 -19.52 -16.23 -15.54
C LYS A 100 -19.54 -16.57 -17.03
N ASN A 101 -19.57 -15.56 -17.90
CA ASN A 101 -19.55 -15.75 -19.35
C ASN A 101 -18.21 -16.31 -19.82
N LEU A 102 -17.08 -15.81 -19.31
CA LEU A 102 -15.74 -16.35 -19.60
C LEU A 102 -15.64 -17.85 -19.24
N ARG A 103 -16.24 -18.27 -18.13
CA ARG A 103 -16.30 -19.68 -17.72
C ARG A 103 -17.05 -20.56 -18.72
N LEU A 104 -18.15 -20.05 -19.27
CA LEU A 104 -19.06 -20.77 -20.16
C LEU A 104 -18.71 -20.60 -21.65
N ALA A 105 -17.72 -19.76 -21.97
CA ALA A 105 -17.34 -19.42 -23.33
C ALA A 105 -16.95 -20.67 -24.15
N LYS A 106 -17.31 -20.70 -25.44
CA LYS A 106 -16.87 -21.77 -26.34
C LYS A 106 -15.39 -21.64 -26.67
N ASP A 107 -14.96 -20.40 -26.92
CA ASP A 107 -13.58 -20.04 -27.22
C ASP A 107 -12.62 -20.42 -26.07
N SER A 108 -11.49 -21.05 -26.43
CA SER A 108 -10.52 -21.56 -25.47
C SER A 108 -9.73 -20.45 -24.79
N THR A 109 -9.47 -19.34 -25.48
CA THR A 109 -8.78 -18.16 -24.93
C THR A 109 -9.64 -17.52 -23.85
N CYS A 110 -10.92 -17.27 -24.10
CA CYS A 110 -11.82 -16.72 -23.07
C CYS A 110 -11.89 -17.62 -21.81
N LYS A 111 -11.95 -18.95 -22.00
CA LYS A 111 -11.91 -19.92 -20.90
C LYS A 111 -10.60 -19.89 -20.12
N GLN A 112 -9.46 -19.71 -20.79
CA GLN A 112 -8.17 -19.58 -20.14
C GLN A 112 -8.11 -18.34 -19.24
N VAL A 113 -8.73 -17.23 -19.67
CA VAL A 113 -8.83 -16.03 -18.82
C VAL A 113 -9.64 -16.28 -17.57
N TYR A 114 -10.76 -17.01 -17.67
CA TYR A 114 -11.49 -17.44 -16.47
C TYR A 114 -10.61 -18.27 -15.52
N LYS A 115 -9.85 -19.24 -16.04
CA LYS A 115 -8.94 -20.06 -15.23
C LYS A 115 -7.87 -19.20 -14.56
N LEU A 116 -7.30 -18.25 -15.29
CA LEU A 116 -6.29 -17.32 -14.78
C LEU A 116 -6.87 -16.42 -13.69
N PHE A 117 -8.04 -15.82 -13.92
CA PHE A 117 -8.75 -15.03 -12.92
C PHE A 117 -9.02 -15.87 -11.67
N HIS A 118 -9.58 -17.06 -11.82
CA HIS A 118 -9.91 -17.96 -10.70
C HIS A 118 -8.67 -18.49 -9.96
N SER A 119 -7.51 -18.50 -10.61
CA SER A 119 -6.24 -18.86 -9.97
C SER A 119 -5.80 -17.82 -8.93
N ILE A 120 -6.21 -16.55 -9.07
CA ILE A 120 -5.85 -15.47 -8.14
C ILE A 120 -7.04 -15.06 -7.27
N TYR A 121 -8.23 -15.02 -7.86
CA TYR A 121 -9.42 -14.43 -7.26
C TYR A 121 -10.55 -15.43 -7.03
N GLU A 122 -11.32 -15.15 -6.00
CA GLU A 122 -12.64 -15.70 -5.79
C GLU A 122 -13.69 -14.59 -5.89
N LEU A 123 -14.81 -14.90 -6.53
CA LEU A 123 -15.92 -13.98 -6.69
C LEU A 123 -17.18 -14.58 -6.07
N LYS A 124 -17.82 -13.83 -5.18
CA LYS A 124 -19.10 -14.19 -4.58
C LYS A 124 -20.08 -13.04 -4.73
N THR A 125 -21.35 -13.36 -4.96
CA THR A 125 -22.44 -12.38 -4.94
C THR A 125 -23.45 -12.75 -3.89
N SER A 126 -24.11 -11.75 -3.32
CA SER A 126 -25.32 -11.95 -2.53
C SER A 126 -26.31 -10.84 -2.80
N THR A 127 -27.59 -11.14 -2.55
CA THR A 127 -28.68 -10.17 -2.60
C THR A 127 -29.19 -9.98 -1.18
N SER A 128 -29.38 -8.73 -0.77
CA SER A 128 -29.91 -8.36 0.53
C SER A 128 -31.18 -7.55 0.36
N ASN A 129 -32.21 -7.85 1.15
CA ASN A 129 -33.47 -7.14 1.13
C ASN A 129 -33.60 -6.22 2.36
N VAL A 130 -34.12 -5.02 2.15
CA VAL A 130 -34.37 -4.03 3.19
C VAL A 130 -35.84 -3.64 3.17
N TYR A 131 -36.51 -3.79 4.30
CA TYR A 131 -37.86 -3.27 4.47
C TYR A 131 -37.82 -1.79 4.88
N ILE A 132 -38.42 -0.92 4.07
CA ILE A 132 -38.48 0.53 4.30
C ILE A 132 -39.94 0.93 4.43
N ASN A 133 -40.34 1.33 5.63
CA ASN A 133 -41.70 1.82 5.85
C ASN A 133 -41.94 3.17 5.14
N ASN A 134 -43.22 3.54 4.95
CA ASN A 134 -43.62 4.74 4.20
C ASN A 134 -43.05 6.04 4.76
N VAL A 135 -42.85 6.13 6.08
CA VAL A 135 -42.29 7.32 6.74
C VAL A 135 -40.81 7.45 6.37
N PHE A 136 -40.05 6.38 6.49
CA PHE A 136 -38.62 6.38 6.19
C PHE A 136 -38.34 6.47 4.69
N ALA A 137 -39.21 5.91 3.84
CA ALA A 137 -39.13 6.03 2.38
C ALA A 137 -39.08 7.50 1.93
N LYS A 138 -39.85 8.39 2.58
CA LYS A 138 -39.78 9.85 2.31
C LYS A 138 -38.40 10.44 2.64
N LYS A 139 -37.71 9.94 3.67
CA LYS A 139 -36.36 10.38 4.02
C LYS A 139 -35.31 9.83 3.05
N VAL A 140 -35.41 8.55 2.70
CA VAL A 140 -34.51 7.90 1.72
C VAL A 140 -34.67 8.54 0.34
N LEU A 141 -35.88 8.87 -0.07
CA LEU A 141 -36.13 9.56 -1.34
C LEU A 141 -35.44 10.92 -1.39
N ARG A 142 -35.43 11.67 -0.28
CA ARG A 142 -34.70 12.95 -0.17
C ARG A 142 -33.19 12.74 -0.28
N TRP A 143 -32.64 11.65 0.25
CA TRP A 143 -31.22 11.33 0.09
C TRP A 143 -30.80 11.14 -1.36
N PHE A 144 -31.72 10.70 -2.21
CA PHE A 144 -31.51 10.53 -3.65
C PHE A 144 -32.11 11.66 -4.49
N ASN A 145 -32.31 12.85 -3.91
CA ASN A 145 -32.85 14.02 -4.62
C ASN A 145 -34.16 13.74 -5.37
N GLY A 146 -35.06 12.93 -4.79
CA GLY A 146 -36.34 12.60 -5.41
C GLY A 146 -36.31 11.42 -6.37
N ASN A 147 -35.16 10.75 -6.56
CA ASN A 147 -35.06 9.62 -7.49
C ASN A 147 -35.75 8.36 -6.92
N LYS A 148 -36.94 8.06 -7.47
CA LYS A 148 -37.74 6.89 -7.09
C LYS A 148 -37.09 5.56 -7.48
N HIS A 149 -36.32 5.51 -8.57
CA HIS A 149 -35.62 4.30 -9.00
C HIS A 149 -34.57 3.89 -7.96
N LEU A 150 -33.79 4.84 -7.47
CA LEU A 150 -32.81 4.58 -6.40
C LEU A 150 -33.47 4.18 -5.09
N LEU A 151 -34.64 4.74 -4.77
CA LEU A 151 -35.44 4.27 -3.63
C LEU A 151 -35.85 2.80 -3.80
N GLU A 152 -36.29 2.39 -4.98
CA GLU A 152 -36.62 0.98 -5.23
C GLU A 152 -35.36 0.07 -5.18
N GLU A 153 -34.24 0.50 -5.78
CA GLU A 153 -32.94 -0.20 -5.65
C GLU A 153 -32.51 -0.42 -4.19
N THR A 154 -32.89 0.47 -3.27
CA THR A 154 -32.54 0.28 -1.84
C THR A 154 -33.18 -0.92 -1.18
N LYS A 155 -34.35 -1.35 -1.70
CA LYS A 155 -35.11 -2.47 -1.15
C LYS A 155 -34.46 -3.80 -1.46
N THR A 156 -33.72 -3.90 -2.57
CA THR A 156 -33.03 -5.11 -2.99
C THR A 156 -31.64 -4.73 -3.51
N GLN A 157 -30.63 -4.96 -2.67
CA GLN A 157 -29.25 -4.58 -2.95
C GLN A 157 -28.43 -5.79 -3.37
N HIS A 158 -27.65 -5.62 -4.44
CA HIS A 158 -26.69 -6.60 -4.90
C HIS A 158 -25.29 -6.26 -4.36
N LEU A 159 -24.67 -7.26 -3.75
CA LEU A 159 -23.35 -7.17 -3.15
C LEU A 159 -22.41 -8.09 -3.91
N MET A 160 -21.24 -7.58 -4.27
CA MET A 160 -20.16 -8.37 -4.88
C MET A 160 -18.96 -8.39 -3.95
N PHE A 161 -18.45 -9.58 -3.69
CA PHE A 161 -17.26 -9.83 -2.88
C PHE A 161 -16.18 -10.37 -3.81
N VAL A 162 -15.04 -9.69 -3.82
CA VAL A 162 -13.83 -10.14 -4.54
C VAL A 162 -12.78 -10.44 -3.48
N ASN A 163 -12.20 -11.64 -3.52
CA ASN A 163 -11.14 -12.06 -2.58
C ASN A 163 -9.92 -12.52 -3.36
N ASN A 164 -8.75 -11.99 -3.04
CA ASN A 164 -7.47 -12.49 -3.53
C ASN A 164 -7.05 -13.69 -2.67
N ARG A 165 -6.95 -14.85 -3.29
CA ARG A 165 -6.70 -16.14 -2.62
C ARG A 165 -5.32 -16.22 -1.96
N TYR A 166 -4.37 -15.40 -2.41
CA TYR A 166 -2.98 -15.44 -1.96
C TYR A 166 -2.66 -14.30 -0.99
N THR A 167 -3.02 -13.06 -1.35
CA THR A 167 -2.72 -11.90 -0.49
C THR A 167 -3.69 -11.74 0.67
N GLN A 168 -4.83 -12.46 0.62
CA GLN A 168 -5.98 -12.33 1.53
C GLN A 168 -6.58 -10.92 1.54
N GLU A 169 -6.28 -10.12 0.52
CA GLU A 169 -6.97 -8.85 0.30
C GLU A 169 -8.35 -9.14 -0.27
N SER A 170 -9.36 -8.53 0.33
CA SER A 170 -10.74 -8.64 -0.11
C SER A 170 -11.38 -7.28 -0.20
N THR A 171 -12.44 -7.18 -1.01
CA THR A 171 -13.25 -5.97 -1.13
C THR A 171 -14.71 -6.31 -1.37
N VAL A 172 -15.60 -5.55 -0.73
CA VAL A 172 -17.04 -5.59 -1.00
C VAL A 172 -17.44 -4.39 -1.84
N PHE A 173 -18.01 -4.64 -3.01
CA PHE A 173 -18.64 -3.63 -3.85
C PHE A 173 -20.16 -3.61 -3.62
N ASN A 174 -20.68 -2.41 -3.38
CA ASN A 174 -22.11 -2.13 -3.38
C ASN A 174 -22.34 -0.81 -4.14
N PRO A 175 -22.75 -0.86 -5.41
CA PRO A 175 -22.86 0.35 -6.23
C PRO A 175 -23.83 1.39 -5.67
N LEU A 176 -24.89 0.97 -4.99
CA LEU A 176 -25.84 1.87 -4.34
C LEU A 176 -25.18 2.72 -3.24
N ARG A 177 -24.15 2.20 -2.55
CA ARG A 177 -23.43 2.96 -1.52
C ARG A 177 -22.67 4.15 -2.08
N ALA A 178 -22.28 4.13 -3.36
CA ALA A 178 -21.69 5.29 -4.02
C ALA A 178 -22.70 6.45 -4.16
N LYS A 179 -24.00 6.14 -4.19
CA LYS A 179 -25.10 7.09 -4.42
C LYS A 179 -25.65 7.71 -3.13
N ARG A 180 -25.13 7.34 -1.95
CA ARG A 180 -25.61 7.85 -0.64
C ARG A 180 -25.22 9.33 -0.43
N PRO A 181 -25.93 10.05 0.46
CA PRO A 181 -25.53 11.40 0.85
C PRO A 181 -24.09 11.45 1.36
N GLY A 182 -23.29 12.33 0.76
CA GLY A 182 -21.90 12.56 1.13
C GLY A 182 -20.92 11.48 0.64
N ALA A 183 -21.30 10.56 -0.25
CA ALA A 183 -20.34 9.63 -0.88
C ALA A 183 -19.56 10.24 -2.05
N GLY A 184 -20.07 11.30 -2.70
CA GLY A 184 -19.42 11.98 -3.83
C GLY A 184 -18.40 13.05 -3.47
N GLY A 185 -17.88 13.06 -2.23
CA GLY A 185 -17.21 14.24 -1.66
C GLY A 185 -15.87 14.63 -2.27
N GLY A 186 -15.36 13.93 -3.30
CA GLY A 186 -13.99 14.11 -3.73
C GLY A 186 -13.68 15.40 -4.48
N GLY A 187 -14.60 15.84 -5.34
CA GLY A 187 -14.38 16.98 -6.24
C GLY A 187 -15.35 18.13 -5.97
N GLY A 188 -14.94 19.34 -6.38
CA GLY A 188 -15.79 20.53 -6.39
C GLY A 188 -15.04 21.83 -6.08
N PRO A 189 -15.59 22.99 -6.45
CA PRO A 189 -14.95 24.30 -6.21
C PRO A 189 -14.66 24.55 -4.73
N GLU A 190 -15.55 24.12 -3.83
CA GLU A 190 -15.37 24.28 -2.38
C GLU A 190 -14.18 23.48 -1.84
N VAL A 191 -14.00 22.24 -2.33
CA VAL A 191 -12.86 21.40 -1.92
C VAL A 191 -11.56 22.03 -2.40
N LYS A 192 -11.50 22.49 -3.66
CA LYS A 192 -10.32 23.17 -4.20
C LYS A 192 -9.98 24.43 -3.41
N LYS A 193 -10.99 25.25 -3.09
CA LYS A 193 -10.80 26.45 -2.27
C LYS A 193 -10.21 26.11 -0.89
N ALA A 194 -10.72 25.08 -0.22
CA ALA A 194 -10.20 24.64 1.07
C ALA A 194 -8.75 24.15 0.98
N VAL A 195 -8.39 23.47 -0.12
CA VAL A 195 -7.00 23.06 -0.41
C VAL A 195 -6.10 24.29 -0.58
N ASP A 196 -6.52 25.26 -1.38
CA ASP A 196 -5.75 26.48 -1.64
C ASP A 196 -5.54 27.31 -0.39
N GLU A 197 -6.58 27.46 0.45
CA GLU A 197 -6.50 28.13 1.74
C GLU A 197 -5.52 27.41 2.70
N MET A 198 -5.52 26.08 2.73
CA MET A 198 -4.58 25.29 3.54
C MET A 198 -3.13 25.47 3.08
N ILE A 199 -2.89 25.45 1.77
CA ILE A 199 -1.55 25.62 1.19
C ILE A 199 -1.05 27.03 1.48
N ALA A 200 -1.87 28.05 1.23
CA ALA A 200 -1.52 29.44 1.49
C ALA A 200 -1.22 29.68 2.98
N LYS A 201 -2.06 29.16 3.89
CA LYS A 201 -1.85 29.30 5.34
C LYS A 201 -0.58 28.62 5.83
N SER A 202 -0.31 27.40 5.37
CA SER A 202 0.85 26.62 5.80
C SER A 202 2.19 27.12 5.26
N SER A 203 2.19 27.93 4.20
CA SER A 203 3.41 28.47 3.59
C SER A 203 4.16 29.49 4.45
N LYS A 204 3.46 30.20 5.34
CA LYS A 204 4.00 31.37 6.05
C LYS A 204 5.15 31.03 7.01
N ASP A 205 5.03 29.89 7.68
CA ASP A 205 5.96 29.44 8.73
C ASP A 205 6.46 28.01 8.46
N CYS A 206 6.65 27.66 7.18
CA CYS A 206 7.04 26.30 6.80
C CYS A 206 8.54 26.06 6.98
N ASP A 207 8.90 25.13 7.87
CA ASP A 207 10.28 24.70 8.09
C ASP A 207 10.95 24.15 6.82
N PHE A 208 10.21 23.41 6.00
CA PHE A 208 10.73 22.82 4.76
C PHE A 208 11.02 23.87 3.67
N CYS A 209 10.37 25.04 3.70
CA CYS A 209 10.77 26.17 2.86
C CYS A 209 12.16 26.73 3.27
N ASN A 210 12.55 26.59 4.55
CA ASN A 210 13.87 26.94 5.06
C ASN A 210 14.70 25.67 5.38
N PHE A 211 14.67 24.68 4.48
CA PHE A 211 15.25 23.36 4.74
C PHE A 211 16.73 23.41 5.17
N ARG A 212 17.52 24.40 4.72
CA ARG A 212 18.95 24.50 5.05
C ARG A 212 19.21 24.68 6.55
N ASN A 213 18.30 25.36 7.25
CA ASN A 213 18.45 25.71 8.66
C ASN A 213 17.48 24.96 9.57
N MET A 214 16.32 24.56 9.05
CA MET A 214 15.22 23.99 9.84
C MET A 214 15.03 22.48 9.62
N THR A 215 16.01 21.78 9.06
CA THR A 215 15.96 20.32 8.89
C THR A 215 17.25 19.63 9.32
N ALA A 216 17.12 18.37 9.75
CA ALA A 216 18.26 17.53 10.06
C ALA A 216 18.89 16.94 8.79
N LYS A 217 20.13 16.45 8.90
CA LYS A 217 20.84 15.76 7.81
C LYS A 217 21.22 14.35 8.23
N ASP A 218 21.23 13.43 7.29
CA ASP A 218 21.81 12.10 7.54
C ASP A 218 23.34 12.22 7.70
N PRO A 219 24.01 11.26 8.34
CA PRO A 219 25.47 11.30 8.51
C PRO A 219 26.27 11.37 7.20
N PHE A 220 25.68 10.91 6.10
CA PHE A 220 26.25 11.02 4.75
C PHE A 220 25.90 12.34 4.03
N GLY A 221 25.30 13.30 4.74
CA GLY A 221 24.90 14.60 4.23
C GLY A 221 23.57 14.58 3.47
N SER A 222 23.27 15.71 2.82
CA SER A 222 22.11 15.89 1.95
C SER A 222 22.46 15.62 0.49
N ILE A 223 21.50 15.13 -0.27
CA ILE A 223 21.51 15.06 -1.73
C ILE A 223 20.61 16.18 -2.20
N GLU A 224 21.13 17.10 -3.01
CA GLU A 224 20.40 18.24 -3.52
C GLU A 224 20.46 18.24 -5.05
N SER A 225 19.32 18.44 -5.69
CA SER A 225 19.16 18.58 -7.13
C SER A 225 18.55 19.94 -7.47
N LYS A 226 18.08 20.15 -8.70
CA LYS A 226 17.46 21.42 -9.12
C LYS A 226 16.18 21.70 -8.32
N TYR A 227 15.31 20.70 -8.16
CA TYR A 227 13.98 20.88 -7.57
C TYR A 227 13.78 20.17 -6.23
N ALA A 228 14.67 19.25 -5.85
CA ALA A 228 14.52 18.45 -4.66
C ALA A 228 15.76 18.44 -3.75
N VAL A 229 15.54 18.08 -2.49
CA VAL A 229 16.60 17.92 -1.48
C VAL A 229 16.26 16.81 -0.50
N SER A 230 17.26 16.01 -0.10
CA SER A 230 17.12 15.04 0.98
C SER A 230 17.49 15.64 2.33
N VAL A 231 16.70 15.32 3.34
CA VAL A 231 16.92 15.68 4.74
C VAL A 231 16.70 14.43 5.60
N SER A 232 17.26 14.38 6.80
CA SER A 232 16.98 13.28 7.73
C SER A 232 15.65 13.50 8.40
N ASN A 233 14.86 12.43 8.58
CA ASN A 233 13.76 12.50 9.52
C ASN A 233 14.32 12.62 10.95
N THR A 234 13.82 13.57 11.72
CA THR A 234 14.21 13.78 13.13
C THR A 234 13.67 12.67 14.04
N PHE A 235 12.49 12.13 13.71
CA PHE A 235 11.80 11.09 14.45
C PHE A 235 11.80 9.79 13.62
N LYS A 236 12.94 9.10 13.65
CA LYS A 236 13.18 7.93 12.82
C LYS A 236 12.35 6.72 13.28
N ILE A 237 11.82 5.96 12.32
CA ILE A 237 11.18 4.64 12.56
C ILE A 237 12.09 3.48 12.10
N GLU A 238 13.23 3.82 11.50
CA GLU A 238 14.25 2.94 10.96
C GLU A 238 15.60 3.66 10.98
N LYS A 239 16.71 2.94 11.08
CA LYS A 239 18.07 3.51 11.06
C LYS A 239 18.23 4.51 9.90
N PHE A 240 17.83 4.09 8.71
CA PHE A 240 17.76 4.95 7.54
C PHE A 240 16.29 5.31 7.28
N HIS A 241 15.85 6.38 7.94
CA HIS A 241 14.60 7.09 7.66
C HIS A 241 14.93 8.55 7.31
N GLY A 242 14.73 8.90 6.04
CA GLY A 242 14.95 10.23 5.49
C GLY A 242 13.67 10.80 4.88
N LEU A 243 13.74 12.07 4.49
CA LEU A 243 12.70 12.77 3.74
C LEU A 243 13.28 13.33 2.45
N ILE A 244 12.53 13.27 1.36
CA ILE A 244 12.87 13.96 0.11
C ILE A 244 11.84 15.06 -0.11
N LEU A 245 12.29 16.31 -0.07
CA LEU A 245 11.45 17.50 -0.17
C LEU A 245 11.51 18.05 -1.58
N TRP A 246 10.38 18.52 -2.11
CA TRP A 246 10.45 19.56 -3.15
C TRP A 246 10.91 20.87 -2.52
N LYS A 247 11.58 21.72 -3.30
CA LYS A 247 12.04 23.04 -2.84
C LYS A 247 10.92 24.09 -2.84
N HIS A 248 9.81 23.84 -3.53
CA HIS A 248 8.62 24.69 -3.51
C HIS A 248 7.55 24.13 -2.56
N HIS A 249 6.71 25.02 -2.04
CA HIS A 249 5.72 24.70 -1.00
C HIS A 249 4.46 24.01 -1.52
N ASN A 250 4.06 24.29 -2.77
CA ASN A 250 2.74 23.90 -3.27
C ASN A 250 2.70 22.42 -3.74
N PRO A 251 1.98 21.50 -3.06
CA PRO A 251 1.88 20.09 -3.46
C PRO A 251 1.04 19.83 -4.71
N MET A 252 0.30 20.84 -5.20
CA MET A 252 -0.57 20.71 -6.38
C MET A 252 0.11 21.16 -7.68
N GLU A 253 1.22 21.90 -7.56
CA GLU A 253 1.90 22.56 -8.68
C GLU A 253 3.25 21.88 -8.96
N PHE A 254 3.21 20.74 -9.64
CA PHE A 254 4.40 20.07 -10.12
C PHE A 254 4.20 19.60 -11.56
N ASN A 255 5.27 19.69 -12.35
CA ASN A 255 5.35 19.13 -13.69
C ASN A 255 6.14 17.80 -13.68
N GLU A 256 6.24 17.17 -14.86
CA GLU A 256 6.94 15.89 -15.01
C GLU A 256 8.43 15.99 -14.63
N GLU A 257 9.14 17.05 -15.03
CA GLU A 257 10.57 17.25 -14.73
C GLU A 257 10.82 17.30 -13.22
N GLN A 258 10.04 18.10 -12.49
CA GLN A 258 10.12 18.21 -11.03
C GLN A 258 9.82 16.88 -10.32
N PHE A 259 8.87 16.12 -10.86
CA PHE A 259 8.51 14.82 -10.32
C PHE A 259 9.61 13.78 -10.51
N LEU A 260 10.21 13.71 -11.69
CA LEU A 260 11.31 12.80 -11.97
C LEU A 260 12.56 13.16 -11.18
N ASP A 261 12.85 14.46 -11.01
CA ASP A 261 13.94 14.95 -10.17
C ASP A 261 13.78 14.51 -8.69
N LEU A 262 12.55 14.56 -8.15
CA LEU A 262 12.24 14.06 -6.81
C LEU A 262 12.54 12.57 -6.66
N MET A 263 12.10 11.76 -7.63
CA MET A 263 12.31 10.30 -7.62
C MET A 263 13.78 9.92 -7.83
N ASP A 264 14.53 10.70 -8.61
CA ASP A 264 15.97 10.53 -8.78
C ASP A 264 16.73 10.81 -7.47
N VAL A 265 16.40 11.89 -6.76
CA VAL A 265 16.99 12.18 -5.44
C VAL A 265 16.69 11.06 -4.45
N ALA A 266 15.47 10.52 -4.44
CA ALA A 266 15.11 9.38 -3.60
C ALA A 266 15.97 8.13 -3.89
N GLN A 267 16.19 7.80 -5.17
CA GLN A 267 17.03 6.67 -5.57
C GLN A 267 18.50 6.87 -5.17
N LYS A 268 19.04 8.07 -5.39
CA LYS A 268 20.40 8.43 -4.95
C LYS A 268 20.54 8.32 -3.44
N TRP A 269 19.49 8.66 -2.69
CA TRP A 269 19.46 8.52 -1.23
C TRP A 269 19.56 7.06 -0.80
N PHE A 270 18.82 6.15 -1.44
CA PHE A 270 18.95 4.71 -1.15
C PHE A 270 20.37 4.18 -1.38
N VAL A 271 21.03 4.61 -2.46
CA VAL A 271 22.43 4.24 -2.73
C VAL A 271 23.37 4.73 -1.63
N LYS A 272 23.22 5.98 -1.18
CA LYS A 272 24.02 6.53 -0.07
C LYS A 272 23.77 5.80 1.25
N ALA A 273 22.51 5.54 1.59
CA ALA A 273 22.13 4.79 2.79
C ALA A 273 22.70 3.35 2.78
N HIS A 274 22.54 2.63 1.66
CA HIS A 274 23.09 1.28 1.50
C HIS A 274 24.64 1.26 1.51
N ASN A 275 25.29 2.32 1.04
CA ASN A 275 26.76 2.44 1.14
C ASN A 275 27.23 2.72 2.56
N ALA A 276 26.42 3.41 3.37
CA ALA A 276 26.72 3.64 4.77
C ALA A 276 26.57 2.36 5.61
N ASP A 277 25.67 1.46 5.23
CA ASP A 277 25.54 0.13 5.83
C ASP A 277 24.94 -0.88 4.85
N LYS A 278 25.71 -1.94 4.57
CA LYS A 278 25.36 -2.96 3.56
C LYS A 278 24.27 -3.93 4.02
N GLU A 279 23.98 -4.01 5.31
CA GLU A 279 22.90 -4.86 5.82
C GLU A 279 21.51 -4.34 5.43
N TYR A 280 21.42 -3.05 5.12
CA TYR A 280 20.19 -2.35 4.75
C TYR A 280 20.01 -2.37 3.23
N SER A 281 19.02 -3.11 2.74
CA SER A 281 18.87 -3.41 1.31
C SER A 281 17.43 -3.41 0.79
N TYR A 282 16.44 -3.08 1.63
CA TYR A 282 15.02 -3.15 1.31
C TYR A 282 14.43 -1.73 1.21
N PRO A 283 14.32 -1.13 0.01
CA PRO A 283 13.95 0.26 -0.14
C PRO A 283 12.42 0.43 -0.17
N HIS A 284 11.94 1.43 0.56
CA HIS A 284 10.52 1.78 0.64
C HIS A 284 10.35 3.30 0.58
N ILE A 285 9.30 3.73 -0.14
CA ILE A 285 8.85 5.13 -0.11
C ILE A 285 7.41 5.17 0.40
N TYR A 286 7.11 6.15 1.24
CA TYR A 286 5.75 6.49 1.65
C TYR A 286 5.51 7.97 1.41
N TRP A 287 4.32 8.31 0.93
CA TRP A 287 3.99 9.69 0.61
C TRP A 287 2.55 9.99 0.95
N ASP A 288 2.35 10.91 1.87
CA ASP A 288 1.03 11.46 2.19
C ASP A 288 0.94 12.91 1.68
N VAL A 289 -0.19 13.24 1.06
CA VAL A 289 -0.45 14.56 0.46
C VAL A 289 -1.66 15.17 1.15
N LEU A 290 -1.45 16.32 1.80
CA LEU A 290 -2.41 17.05 2.64
C LEU A 290 -2.78 16.33 3.95
N SER A 291 -3.30 17.11 4.91
CA SER A 291 -3.60 16.62 6.26
C SER A 291 -4.67 15.53 6.30
N LYS A 292 -5.59 15.51 5.34
CA LYS A 292 -6.60 14.46 5.21
C LYS A 292 -5.99 13.08 4.91
N ALA A 293 -4.81 13.05 4.29
CA ALA A 293 -4.00 11.86 4.11
C ALA A 293 -3.01 11.60 5.26
N SER A 294 -3.12 12.35 6.36
CA SER A 294 -2.21 12.30 7.52
C SER A 294 -0.84 12.95 7.30
N ALA A 295 -0.64 13.74 6.25
CA ALA A 295 0.58 14.54 6.11
C ALA A 295 0.66 15.55 7.26
N SER A 296 1.76 15.55 7.99
CA SER A 296 1.99 16.47 9.13
C SER A 296 2.21 17.92 8.66
N GLN A 297 2.71 18.09 7.44
CA GLN A 297 2.89 19.39 6.78
C GLN A 297 2.37 19.31 5.34
N PRO A 298 1.67 20.35 4.83
CA PRO A 298 1.26 20.40 3.43
C PRO A 298 2.42 20.50 2.43
N HIS A 299 3.59 20.97 2.87
CA HIS A 299 4.78 21.04 2.02
C HIS A 299 5.14 19.65 1.47
N PRO A 300 5.48 19.51 0.18
CA PRO A 300 5.51 18.20 -0.46
C PRO A 300 6.77 17.43 -0.08
N HIS A 301 6.60 16.24 0.48
CA HIS A 301 7.72 15.40 0.89
C HIS A 301 7.42 13.91 0.82
N LEU A 302 8.42 13.14 0.41
CA LEU A 302 8.43 11.68 0.48
C LEU A 302 9.15 11.25 1.76
N HIS A 303 8.67 10.20 2.40
CA HIS A 303 9.44 9.45 3.39
C HIS A 303 10.19 8.32 2.69
N VAL A 304 11.52 8.31 2.79
CA VAL A 304 12.38 7.23 2.29
C VAL A 304 12.86 6.39 3.47
N ASN A 305 12.65 5.06 3.38
CA ASN A 305 13.08 4.12 4.40
C ASN A 305 13.89 3.00 3.73
N LEU A 306 15.06 2.69 4.26
CA LEU A 306 15.84 1.53 3.85
C LEU A 306 15.88 0.57 5.04
N ALA A 307 15.25 -0.59 4.89
CA ALA A 307 15.16 -1.60 5.95
C ALA A 307 16.23 -2.70 5.78
N SER A 308 16.54 -3.39 6.88
CA SER A 308 17.40 -4.57 6.90
C SER A 308 16.59 -5.83 7.17
N GLY A 309 17.14 -6.99 6.79
CA GLY A 309 16.52 -8.30 7.00
C GLY A 309 15.38 -8.64 6.05
N GLN A 310 14.31 -7.84 6.01
CA GLN A 310 13.09 -8.09 5.24
C GLN A 310 12.37 -6.81 4.79
N TYR A 311 11.39 -6.97 3.89
CA TYR A 311 10.44 -5.89 3.56
C TYR A 311 9.56 -5.55 4.77
N TYR A 312 8.97 -4.35 4.80
CA TYR A 312 7.97 -4.01 5.82
C TYR A 312 6.73 -4.90 5.70
N ALA A 313 6.06 -5.11 6.83
CA ALA A 313 5.09 -6.21 7.02
C ALA A 313 4.05 -6.38 5.89
N LYS A 314 3.44 -5.29 5.40
CA LYS A 314 2.46 -5.38 4.30
C LYS A 314 3.11 -5.84 2.98
N TRP A 315 4.31 -5.36 2.68
CA TRP A 315 5.07 -5.76 1.51
C TRP A 315 5.65 -7.17 1.66
N ALA A 316 6.13 -7.55 2.85
CA ALA A 316 6.56 -8.91 3.14
C ALA A 316 5.43 -9.92 2.96
N ARG A 317 4.21 -9.60 3.42
CA ARG A 317 3.01 -10.45 3.17
C ARG A 317 2.73 -10.61 1.68
N LEU A 318 2.86 -9.55 0.89
CA LEU A 318 2.69 -9.61 -0.57
C LEU A 318 3.78 -10.47 -1.23
N HIS A 319 5.02 -10.36 -0.76
CA HIS A 319 6.14 -11.17 -1.22
C HIS A 319 5.91 -12.66 -0.96
N GLU A 320 5.52 -13.03 0.25
CA GLU A 320 5.19 -14.42 0.60
C GLU A 320 3.99 -14.96 -0.19
N ALA A 321 2.96 -14.13 -0.40
CA ALA A 321 1.82 -14.48 -1.24
C ALA A 321 2.24 -14.78 -2.69
N ALA A 322 3.15 -13.98 -3.25
CA ALA A 322 3.69 -14.19 -4.59
C ALA A 322 4.51 -15.49 -4.68
N ILE A 323 5.36 -15.77 -3.69
CA ILE A 323 6.13 -17.03 -3.62
C ILE A 323 5.18 -18.23 -3.51
N SER A 324 4.17 -18.15 -2.63
CA SER A 324 3.17 -19.21 -2.47
C SER A 324 2.41 -19.47 -3.78
N TYR A 325 2.05 -18.41 -4.51
CA TYR A 325 1.46 -18.54 -5.84
C TYR A 325 2.38 -19.28 -6.80
N SER A 326 3.65 -18.87 -6.91
CA SER A 326 4.60 -19.50 -7.83
C SER A 326 4.83 -20.98 -7.50
N ARG A 327 4.88 -21.36 -6.21
CA ARG A 327 4.98 -22.77 -5.78
C ARG A 327 3.78 -23.59 -6.26
N ASN A 328 2.58 -23.03 -6.18
CA ASN A 328 1.34 -23.70 -6.60
C ASN A 328 1.13 -23.72 -8.12
N HIS A 329 1.93 -22.95 -8.88
CA HIS A 329 1.77 -22.75 -10.32
C HIS A 329 3.08 -22.97 -11.09
N GLN A 330 3.88 -23.96 -10.71
CA GLN A 330 5.04 -24.43 -11.47
C GLN A 330 6.06 -23.33 -11.80
N GLY A 331 6.28 -22.39 -10.87
CA GLY A 331 7.22 -21.28 -11.06
C GLY A 331 6.64 -20.04 -11.73
N ALA A 332 5.35 -20.05 -12.13
CA ALA A 332 4.73 -18.90 -12.76
C ALA A 332 4.82 -17.64 -11.89
N ASN A 333 5.19 -16.52 -12.51
CA ASN A 333 5.32 -15.25 -11.81
C ASN A 333 3.93 -14.69 -11.44
N TYR A 334 3.68 -14.53 -10.14
CA TYR A 334 2.43 -13.98 -9.62
C TYR A 334 2.04 -12.64 -10.23
N PHE A 335 3.00 -11.72 -10.31
CA PHE A 335 2.75 -10.35 -10.78
C PHE A 335 2.50 -10.30 -12.29
N THR A 336 3.15 -11.16 -13.07
CA THR A 336 2.84 -11.36 -14.50
C THR A 336 1.38 -11.77 -14.68
N HIS A 337 0.93 -12.77 -13.91
CA HIS A 337 -0.47 -13.23 -13.98
C HIS A 337 -1.46 -12.19 -13.47
N LEU A 338 -1.07 -11.44 -12.42
CA LEU A 338 -1.88 -10.35 -11.88
C LEU A 338 -2.12 -9.25 -12.91
N VAL A 339 -1.06 -8.79 -13.59
CA VAL A 339 -1.14 -7.78 -14.67
C VAL A 339 -1.97 -8.32 -15.83
N LYS A 340 -1.74 -9.57 -16.25
CA LYS A 340 -2.50 -10.19 -17.34
C LYS A 340 -4.00 -10.22 -17.06
N VAL A 341 -4.42 -10.63 -15.86
CA VAL A 341 -5.85 -10.64 -15.48
C VAL A 341 -6.45 -9.24 -15.58
N HIS A 342 -5.81 -8.22 -15.00
CA HIS A 342 -6.36 -6.86 -15.03
C HIS A 342 -6.39 -6.29 -16.45
N SER A 343 -5.35 -6.56 -17.25
CA SER A 343 -5.26 -6.01 -18.61
C SER A 343 -6.32 -6.61 -19.52
N LEU A 344 -6.54 -7.92 -19.43
CA LEU A 344 -7.60 -8.61 -20.15
C LEU A 344 -9.00 -8.15 -19.70
N LEU A 345 -9.17 -7.79 -18.42
CA LEU A 345 -10.41 -7.18 -17.95
C LEU A 345 -10.55 -5.71 -18.36
N GLY A 346 -9.59 -5.08 -19.04
CA GLY A 346 -9.66 -3.67 -19.43
C GLY A 346 -9.37 -2.68 -18.28
N LEU A 347 -8.77 -3.16 -17.19
CA LEU A 347 -8.51 -2.41 -15.96
C LEU A 347 -7.07 -1.86 -15.87
N THR A 348 -6.37 -1.74 -17.00
CA THR A 348 -4.98 -1.27 -17.04
C THR A 348 -4.75 -0.11 -18.01
N VAL A 349 -3.67 0.61 -17.75
CA VAL A 349 -2.96 1.45 -18.71
C VAL A 349 -1.48 1.05 -18.69
N HIS A 350 -0.88 0.91 -19.87
CA HIS A 350 0.53 0.57 -20.04
C HIS A 350 1.32 1.80 -20.50
N PHE A 351 2.53 1.97 -19.99
CA PHE A 351 3.46 3.00 -20.44
C PHE A 351 4.88 2.46 -20.36
N GLY A 352 5.49 2.18 -21.53
CA GLY A 352 6.81 1.58 -21.62
C GLY A 352 6.88 0.25 -20.86
N GLU A 353 7.83 0.11 -19.93
CA GLU A 353 7.98 -1.09 -19.10
C GLU A 353 7.00 -1.17 -17.89
N ALA A 354 6.14 -0.18 -17.70
CA ALA A 354 5.27 -0.04 -16.53
C ALA A 354 3.79 -0.28 -16.84
N THR A 355 3.06 -0.74 -15.84
CA THR A 355 1.60 -0.91 -15.90
C THR A 355 0.95 -0.31 -14.67
N ALA A 356 -0.10 0.48 -14.86
CA ALA A 356 -1.00 0.93 -13.82
C ALA A 356 -2.30 0.14 -13.94
N MET A 357 -2.80 -0.38 -12.83
CA MET A 357 -4.04 -1.14 -12.78
C MET A 357 -4.95 -0.65 -11.67
N ALA A 358 -6.22 -0.44 -11.98
CA ALA A 358 -7.23 -0.30 -10.94
C ALA A 358 -7.50 -1.69 -10.37
N TYR A 359 -7.05 -1.90 -9.14
CA TYR A 359 -7.02 -3.20 -8.50
C TYR A 359 -8.45 -3.69 -8.21
N VAL A 360 -8.75 -4.97 -8.45
CA VAL A 360 -10.10 -5.52 -8.21
C VAL A 360 -10.39 -5.88 -6.75
N THR A 361 -9.36 -5.88 -5.89
CA THR A 361 -9.49 -5.97 -4.43
C THR A 361 -8.93 -4.72 -3.73
N PRO A 362 -9.43 -3.51 -4.07
CA PRO A 362 -8.89 -2.27 -3.56
C PRO A 362 -9.12 -2.15 -2.05
N GLN A 363 -8.10 -1.68 -1.34
CA GLN A 363 -8.08 -1.48 0.11
C GLN A 363 -8.57 -0.09 0.51
N ALA A 364 -8.69 0.83 -0.45
CA ALA A 364 -9.24 2.16 -0.25
C ALA A 364 -9.84 2.73 -1.55
N SER A 365 -10.47 3.90 -1.45
CA SER A 365 -11.10 4.59 -2.58
C SER A 365 -10.09 4.91 -3.68
N HIS A 366 -10.53 4.72 -4.94
CA HIS A 366 -9.76 4.99 -6.17
C HIS A 366 -8.42 4.25 -6.31
N GLU A 367 -8.16 3.21 -5.50
CA GLU A 367 -6.83 2.59 -5.47
C GLU A 367 -6.30 2.17 -6.85
N VAL A 368 -5.06 2.58 -7.14
CA VAL A 368 -4.29 2.17 -8.32
C VAL A 368 -3.01 1.50 -7.85
N MET A 369 -2.73 0.31 -8.38
CA MET A 369 -1.44 -0.36 -8.25
C MET A 369 -0.62 -0.16 -9.52
N LEU A 370 0.58 0.39 -9.40
CA LEU A 370 1.56 0.48 -10.48
C LEU A 370 2.64 -0.56 -10.28
N ILE A 371 3.09 -1.16 -11.37
CA ILE A 371 4.09 -2.21 -11.34
C ILE A 371 5.04 -2.14 -12.53
N SER A 372 6.31 -2.42 -12.28
CA SER A 372 7.34 -2.59 -13.30
C SER A 372 8.44 -3.49 -12.78
N LYS A 373 9.20 -4.12 -13.69
CA LYS A 373 10.31 -5.02 -13.33
C LYS A 373 11.33 -4.35 -12.41
N ARG A 374 11.59 -3.05 -12.64
CA ARG A 374 12.64 -2.27 -12.00
C ARG A 374 12.18 -0.81 -11.82
N PRO A 375 12.78 -0.05 -10.89
CA PRO A 375 12.59 1.39 -10.86
C PRO A 375 13.12 2.03 -12.15
N GLY A 376 12.45 3.07 -12.62
CA GLY A 376 12.82 3.77 -13.85
C GLY A 376 11.79 4.80 -14.29
N ASN A 377 12.14 5.58 -15.33
CA ASN A 377 11.33 6.70 -15.78
C ASN A 377 9.90 6.27 -16.15
N ASP A 378 9.70 5.12 -16.76
CA ASP A 378 8.38 4.66 -17.20
C ASP A 378 7.39 4.57 -16.03
N ILE A 379 7.76 3.91 -14.93
CA ILE A 379 6.87 3.79 -13.77
C ILE A 379 6.72 5.11 -13.01
N PHE A 380 7.76 5.94 -12.94
CA PHE A 380 7.67 7.25 -12.29
C PHE A 380 6.80 8.23 -13.09
N ARG A 381 6.90 8.23 -14.42
CA ARG A 381 6.02 9.00 -15.30
C ARG A 381 4.58 8.50 -15.22
N LEU A 382 4.39 7.18 -15.17
CA LEU A 382 3.04 6.62 -15.00
C LEU A 382 2.42 6.98 -13.64
N LEU A 383 3.22 7.05 -12.58
CA LEU A 383 2.79 7.60 -11.29
C LEU A 383 2.44 9.09 -11.41
N PHE A 384 3.28 9.89 -12.07
CA PHE A 384 2.99 11.29 -12.35
C PHE A 384 1.64 11.47 -13.06
N TYR A 385 1.38 10.73 -14.14
CA TYR A 385 0.09 10.77 -14.84
C TYR A 385 -1.07 10.31 -13.96
N THR A 386 -0.86 9.31 -13.11
CA THR A 386 -1.87 8.85 -12.15
C THR A 386 -2.23 9.96 -11.15
N MET A 387 -1.23 10.65 -10.62
CA MET A 387 -1.45 11.77 -9.69
C MET A 387 -2.07 12.99 -10.38
N ARG A 388 -1.68 13.30 -11.62
CA ARG A 388 -2.34 14.35 -12.41
C ARG A 388 -3.78 13.99 -12.74
N ALA A 389 -4.10 12.73 -13.04
CA ALA A 389 -5.48 12.29 -13.23
C ALA A 389 -6.31 12.46 -11.94
N TYR A 390 -5.72 12.17 -10.78
CA TYR A 390 -6.37 12.42 -9.50
C TYR A 390 -6.66 13.91 -9.31
N ILE A 391 -5.67 14.77 -9.49
CA ILE A 391 -5.77 16.21 -9.24
C ILE A 391 -6.65 16.91 -10.31
N ASP A 392 -6.31 16.77 -11.58
CA ASP A 392 -6.84 17.57 -12.68
C ASP A 392 -8.16 17.03 -13.24
N ASP A 393 -8.27 15.71 -13.36
CA ASP A 393 -9.44 15.09 -13.98
C ASP A 393 -10.52 14.76 -12.94
N MET A 394 -10.13 14.35 -11.74
CA MET A 394 -11.05 13.85 -10.70
C MET A 394 -11.20 14.79 -9.50
N GLY A 395 -10.33 15.80 -9.34
CA GLY A 395 -10.36 16.75 -8.21
C GLY A 395 -10.03 16.11 -6.86
N LEU A 396 -9.27 15.01 -6.84
CA LEU A 396 -8.92 14.22 -5.66
C LEU A 396 -7.54 14.63 -5.12
N TYR A 397 -7.53 15.54 -4.13
CA TYR A 397 -6.28 16.19 -3.70
C TYR A 397 -5.54 15.47 -2.55
N ALA A 398 -6.26 14.79 -1.66
CA ALA A 398 -5.66 14.13 -0.51
C ALA A 398 -5.35 12.66 -0.80
N MET A 399 -4.06 12.35 -0.94
CA MET A 399 -3.58 11.06 -1.45
C MET A 399 -2.58 10.44 -0.50
N SER A 400 -2.59 9.11 -0.41
CA SER A 400 -1.49 8.35 0.19
C SER A 400 -0.91 7.42 -0.86
N ALA A 401 0.41 7.29 -0.88
CA ALA A 401 1.12 6.33 -1.70
C ALA A 401 2.11 5.52 -0.87
N GLY A 402 2.21 4.24 -1.17
CA GLY A 402 3.25 3.35 -0.66
C GLY A 402 3.98 2.70 -1.83
N MET A 403 5.30 2.66 -1.77
CA MET A 403 6.15 2.10 -2.82
C MET A 403 7.17 1.15 -2.22
N VAL A 404 7.39 0.04 -2.88
CA VAL A 404 8.43 -0.93 -2.57
C VAL A 404 9.25 -1.20 -3.82
N PHE A 405 10.56 -1.24 -3.63
CA PHE A 405 11.53 -1.45 -4.69
C PHE A 405 12.07 -2.88 -4.60
N PRO A 406 12.58 -3.44 -5.71
CA PRO A 406 13.48 -4.58 -5.63
C PRO A 406 14.62 -4.30 -4.65
N LYS A 407 15.17 -5.37 -4.05
CA LYS A 407 16.30 -5.23 -3.13
C LYS A 407 17.48 -4.56 -3.83
N MET A 408 18.25 -3.79 -3.07
CA MET A 408 19.49 -3.15 -3.56
C MET A 408 20.49 -4.19 -4.09
N ILE A 409 20.48 -5.40 -3.52
CA ILE A 409 21.26 -6.55 -3.96
C ILE A 409 20.30 -7.70 -4.24
N PRO A 410 20.02 -8.00 -5.53
CA PRO A 410 19.09 -9.06 -5.89
C PRO A 410 19.55 -10.44 -5.42
N LYS A 411 18.62 -11.27 -4.95
CA LYS A 411 18.87 -12.69 -4.67
C LYS A 411 18.00 -13.58 -5.57
N PRO A 412 18.59 -14.38 -6.49
CA PRO A 412 17.82 -15.18 -7.44
C PRO A 412 16.87 -16.20 -6.80
N GLU A 413 17.22 -16.68 -5.61
CA GLU A 413 16.73 -17.93 -5.02
C GLU A 413 15.27 -17.87 -4.52
N ASN A 414 14.73 -16.67 -4.29
CA ASN A 414 13.41 -16.47 -3.69
C ASN A 414 12.52 -15.45 -4.43
N GLY A 415 12.95 -14.97 -5.60
CA GLY A 415 12.25 -13.97 -6.41
C GLY A 415 11.92 -12.68 -5.66
N ASP A 416 12.73 -11.64 -5.79
CA ASP A 416 12.45 -10.36 -5.14
C ASP A 416 11.16 -9.71 -5.66
N LEU A 417 10.58 -8.81 -4.86
CA LEU A 417 9.45 -8.01 -5.33
C LEU A 417 9.89 -7.16 -6.53
N PRO A 418 9.05 -7.02 -7.57
CA PRO A 418 9.24 -5.99 -8.58
C PRO A 418 9.06 -4.60 -7.94
N MET A 419 9.27 -3.55 -8.74
CA MET A 419 8.87 -2.21 -8.30
C MET A 419 7.35 -2.16 -8.26
N ILE A 420 6.78 -1.87 -7.09
CA ILE A 420 5.33 -1.76 -6.88
C ILE A 420 5.04 -0.44 -6.20
N MET A 421 4.06 0.30 -6.70
CA MET A 421 3.50 1.48 -6.06
C MET A 421 2.00 1.28 -5.89
N ARG A 422 1.44 1.74 -4.78
CA ARG A 422 0.00 1.77 -4.54
C ARG A 422 -0.38 3.18 -4.17
N VAL A 423 -1.37 3.74 -4.85
CA VAL A 423 -1.87 5.11 -4.61
C VAL A 423 -3.35 5.01 -4.28
N VAL A 424 -3.77 5.74 -3.26
CA VAL A 424 -5.17 5.76 -2.79
C VAL A 424 -5.63 7.18 -2.51
N TYR A 425 -6.94 7.40 -2.69
CA TYR A 425 -7.58 8.63 -2.26
C TYR A 425 -8.07 8.53 -0.80
N ARG A 426 -7.75 9.56 0.00
CA ARG A 426 -8.00 9.61 1.45
C ARG A 426 -9.25 10.42 1.84
N GLY A 427 -10.07 10.79 0.86
CA GLY A 427 -11.31 11.54 1.08
C GLY A 427 -11.12 13.06 1.03
N ALA A 428 -12.24 13.78 1.06
CA ALA A 428 -12.24 15.23 0.84
C ALA A 428 -11.65 15.97 2.03
N LEU A 429 -10.91 17.05 1.76
CA LEU A 429 -10.38 17.91 2.80
C LEU A 429 -11.50 18.53 3.66
N THR A 430 -12.65 18.86 3.04
CA THR A 430 -13.83 19.43 3.70
C THR A 430 -14.69 18.39 4.42
N SER A 431 -14.39 17.09 4.25
CA SER A 431 -15.18 16.04 4.88
C SER A 431 -14.75 15.83 6.33
N SER A 432 -15.69 15.94 7.26
CA SER A 432 -15.49 15.61 8.67
C SER A 432 -15.39 14.11 8.95
N ARG A 433 -15.76 13.24 8.00
CA ARG A 433 -15.72 11.78 8.18
C ARG A 433 -14.31 11.25 7.98
N ALA A 434 -13.84 10.42 8.91
CA ALA A 434 -12.66 9.60 8.67
C ALA A 434 -12.88 8.68 7.46
N ASP A 435 -11.83 8.46 6.68
CA ASP A 435 -11.84 7.57 5.52
C ASP A 435 -11.62 6.10 5.92
N ILE A 436 -10.93 5.87 7.03
CA ILE A 436 -10.72 4.56 7.64
C ILE A 436 -11.66 4.41 8.84
N SER A 437 -12.44 3.33 8.86
CA SER A 437 -13.27 2.92 9.99
C SER A 437 -12.83 1.58 10.55
N SER A 438 -13.58 1.06 11.54
CA SER A 438 -13.34 -0.29 12.09
C SER A 438 -13.42 -1.39 11.02
N ILE A 439 -14.21 -1.19 9.96
CA ILE A 439 -14.35 -2.16 8.87
C ILE A 439 -13.06 -2.25 8.05
N GLU A 440 -12.43 -1.12 7.73
CA GLU A 440 -11.16 -1.09 7.00
C GLU A 440 -9.97 -1.54 7.88
N LEU A 441 -10.02 -1.28 9.20
CA LEU A 441 -8.95 -1.67 10.13
C LEU A 441 -8.96 -3.17 10.46
N PHE A 442 -10.14 -3.77 10.65
CA PHE A 442 -10.26 -5.11 11.21
C PHE A 442 -11.05 -6.10 10.35
N GLY A 443 -11.66 -5.63 9.26
CA GLY A 443 -12.55 -6.42 8.42
C GLY A 443 -12.17 -6.34 6.94
N THR A 444 -13.20 -6.23 6.10
CA THR A 444 -13.05 -6.14 4.64
C THR A 444 -13.49 -4.76 4.17
N PRO A 445 -12.63 -4.00 3.47
CA PRO A 445 -12.97 -2.67 2.98
C PRO A 445 -14.16 -2.73 2.04
N ASN A 446 -15.02 -1.72 2.13
CA ASN A 446 -16.10 -1.50 1.18
C ASN A 446 -15.74 -0.34 0.25
N VAL A 447 -15.39 -0.66 -0.99
CA VAL A 447 -15.06 0.34 -2.02
C VAL A 447 -16.21 0.41 -3.01
N ASN A 448 -16.70 1.63 -3.27
CA ASN A 448 -17.85 1.86 -4.14
C ASN A 448 -17.50 2.77 -5.33
N VAL A 449 -16.21 2.89 -5.64
CA VAL A 449 -15.73 3.56 -6.85
C VAL A 449 -15.66 2.51 -7.94
N ASP A 450 -16.12 2.87 -9.14
CA ASP A 450 -15.94 2.01 -10.29
C ASP A 450 -14.47 2.07 -10.78
N PRO A 451 -13.67 0.99 -10.65
CA PRO A 451 -12.27 0.98 -11.07
C PRO A 451 -12.07 1.30 -12.56
N TYR A 452 -13.07 1.03 -13.42
CA TYR A 452 -13.00 1.37 -14.85
C TYR A 452 -12.96 2.89 -15.06
N SER A 453 -13.69 3.65 -14.24
CA SER A 453 -13.67 5.12 -14.31
C SER A 453 -12.32 5.73 -13.93
N VAL A 454 -11.58 5.07 -13.04
CA VAL A 454 -10.24 5.48 -12.61
C VAL A 454 -9.24 5.30 -13.75
N VAL A 455 -9.20 4.11 -14.33
CA VAL A 455 -8.32 3.77 -15.47
C VAL A 455 -8.59 4.68 -16.66
N LYS A 456 -9.87 4.95 -16.95
CA LYS A 456 -10.27 5.89 -18.01
C LYS A 456 -9.71 7.30 -17.80
N SER A 457 -9.71 7.78 -16.56
CA SER A 457 -9.17 9.11 -16.22
C SER A 457 -7.65 9.14 -16.40
N ILE A 458 -6.94 8.08 -15.99
CA ILE A 458 -5.50 7.95 -16.21
C ILE A 458 -5.16 7.95 -17.71
N ARG A 459 -5.87 7.15 -18.51
CA ARG A 459 -5.68 7.10 -19.97
C ARG A 459 -5.90 8.45 -20.63
N ARG A 460 -6.93 9.18 -20.20
CA ARG A 460 -7.21 10.54 -20.69
C ARG A 460 -6.09 11.51 -20.33
N THR A 461 -5.62 11.48 -19.09
CA THR A 461 -4.49 12.31 -18.65
C THR A 461 -3.23 11.99 -19.45
N MET A 462 -2.91 10.72 -19.68
CA MET A 462 -1.78 10.33 -20.54
C MET A 462 -1.90 10.91 -21.95
N ALA A 463 -3.08 10.82 -22.57
CA ALA A 463 -3.32 11.42 -23.89
C ALA A 463 -3.10 12.94 -23.89
N LYS A 464 -3.53 13.67 -22.85
CA LYS A 464 -3.26 15.12 -22.69
C LYS A 464 -1.78 15.46 -22.63
N HIS A 465 -0.97 14.54 -22.10
CA HIS A 465 0.48 14.67 -22.01
C HIS A 465 1.23 14.09 -23.22
N ASN A 466 0.52 13.72 -24.30
CA ASN A 466 1.07 13.03 -25.47
C ASN A 466 1.82 11.73 -25.13
N ALA A 467 1.44 11.08 -24.03
CA ALA A 467 1.93 9.77 -23.64
C ALA A 467 1.04 8.70 -24.28
N VAL A 468 1.61 7.92 -25.18
CA VAL A 468 0.90 6.85 -25.89
C VAL A 468 0.90 5.59 -25.03
N GLU A 469 -0.26 4.94 -24.91
CA GLU A 469 -0.38 3.62 -24.27
C GLU A 469 0.41 2.60 -25.11
N SER A 470 1.36 1.90 -24.49
CA SER A 470 2.27 0.96 -25.14
C SER A 470 1.66 -0.40 -25.46
#